data_AF-A0A521SVH6-F1
#
_entry.id   AF-A0A521SVH6-F1
#
_cell.length_a   1.000
_cell.length_b   1.000
_cell.length_c   1.000
_cell.angle_alpha   90.00
_cell.angle_beta   90.00
_cell.angle_gamma   90.00
#
_symmetry.space_group_name_H-M   'P 1'
#
loop_
_entity.id
_entity.type
_entity.pdbx_description
1 polymer ?
#
loop_
_entity_poly.entity_id
_entity_poly.type
_entity_poly.pdbx_seq_one_letter_code
_entity_poly.pdbx_strand_id
1 'polypeptide(L)' 'MEAYCMKCKTKREMKDAKAEFTAKGAPATRGICPVCGTTLFRMGSTPAHAGMTPPAKTGG' A
#
# COMPACT_ATOMS: atom_id res chain seq x y z
N MET A 1 1.42 -0.25 -10.32
CA MET A 1 0.25 -0.02 -9.42
C MET A 1 0.17 1.46 -9.07
N GLU A 2 -0.99 2.07 -9.29
CA GLU A 2 -1.11 3.54 -9.23
C GLU A 2 -1.73 4.01 -7.91
N ALA A 3 -1.16 5.07 -7.33
CA ALA A 3 -1.70 5.78 -6.18
C ALA A 3 -1.72 7.28 -6.43
N TYR A 4 -2.66 7.97 -5.79
CA TYR A 4 -2.73 9.42 -5.86
C TYR A 4 -1.72 10.03 -4.90
N CYS A 5 -0.75 10.76 -5.45
CA CYS A 5 0.20 11.51 -4.65
C CYS A 5 -0.40 12.86 -4.28
N MET A 6 -0.71 13.09 -3.00
CA MET A 6 -1.28 14.36 -2.55
C MET A 6 -0.30 15.54 -2.69
N LYS A 7 1.01 15.28 -2.59
CA LYS A 7 2.05 16.30 -2.84
C LYS A 7 2.11 16.72 -4.31
N CYS A 8 2.09 15.75 -5.23
CA CYS A 8 2.13 16.03 -6.66
C CYS A 8 0.75 16.30 -7.28
N LYS A 9 -0.33 16.07 -6.51
CA LYS A 9 -1.74 16.17 -6.91
C LYS A 9 -2.06 15.41 -8.21
N THR A 10 -1.46 14.24 -8.38
CA THR A 10 -1.65 13.41 -9.58
C THR A 10 -1.56 11.93 -9.25
N LYS A 11 -2.20 11.09 -10.08
CA LYS A 11 -2.09 9.63 -10.00
C LYS A 11 -0.77 9.22 -10.63
N ARG A 12 0.01 8.42 -9.91
CA ARG A 12 1.29 7.92 -10.40
C ARG A 12 1.52 6.51 -9.94
N GLU A 13 2.38 5.83 -10.68
CA GLU A 13 2.89 4.54 -10.26
C GLU A 13 3.74 4.69 -8.99
N MET A 14 3.46 3.82 -8.02
CA MET A 14 4.23 3.70 -6.79
C MET A 14 5.58 3.04 -7.09
N LYS A 15 6.67 3.69 -6.71
CA LYS A 15 8.00 3.08 -6.65
C LYS A 15 8.10 2.19 -5.42
N ASP A 16 8.76 1.05 -5.51
CA ASP A 16 8.91 0.09 -4.40
C ASP A 16 7.56 -0.30 -3.76
N ALA A 17 6.55 -0.57 -4.60
CA ALA A 17 5.23 -0.99 -4.13
C ALA A 17 5.30 -2.36 -3.43
N LYS A 18 5.08 -2.37 -2.12
CA LYS A 18 5.06 -3.56 -1.26
C LYS A 18 3.66 -3.78 -0.70
N ALA A 19 3.17 -5.00 -0.81
CA ALA A 19 1.97 -5.44 -0.10
C ALA A 19 2.28 -5.50 1.40
N GLU A 20 1.46 -4.84 2.21
CA GLU A 20 1.48 -4.94 3.66
C GLU A 20 0.05 -5.05 4.19
N PHE A 21 -0.12 -5.68 5.34
CA PHE A 21 -1.39 -5.62 6.04
C PHE A 21 -1.35 -4.55 7.10
N THR A 22 -2.41 -3.76 7.19
CA THR A 22 -2.57 -2.82 8.30
C THR A 22 -2.70 -3.55 9.64
N ALA A 23 -2.55 -2.81 10.74
CA ALA A 23 -2.74 -3.35 12.10
C ALA A 23 -4.11 -4.04 12.33
N LYS A 24 -5.12 -3.74 11.50
CA LYS A 24 -6.45 -4.39 11.54
C LYS A 24 -6.53 -5.66 10.66
N GLY A 25 -5.44 -6.07 10.02
CA GLY A 25 -5.37 -7.18 9.07
C GLY A 25 -5.95 -6.85 7.69
N ALA A 26 -6.26 -5.58 7.40
CA ALA A 26 -6.75 -5.19 6.07
C ALA A 26 -5.59 -5.06 5.06
N PRO A 27 -5.72 -5.62 3.85
CA PRO A 27 -4.68 -5.58 2.83
C PRO A 27 -4.47 -4.16 2.30
N ALA A 28 -3.21 -3.75 2.24
CA ALA A 28 -2.78 -2.45 1.78
C ALA A 28 -1.50 -2.57 0.96
N THR A 29 -1.26 -1.61 0.09
CA THR A 29 0.01 -1.50 -0.62
C THR A 29 0.65 -0.20 -0.24
N ARG A 30 1.89 -0.29 0.25
CA ARG A 30 2.74 0.84 0.57
C ARG A 30 3.76 1.00 -0.54
N GLY A 31 3.99 2.22 -0.98
CA GLY A 31 5.05 2.54 -1.93
C GLY A 31 5.60 3.93 -1.70
N ILE A 32 6.47 4.38 -2.59
CA ILE A 32 7.14 5.67 -2.54
C ILE A 32 6.86 6.42 -3.84
N CYS A 33 6.58 7.72 -3.76
CA CYS A 33 6.47 8.55 -4.93
C CYS A 33 7.86 8.77 -5.55
N PRO A 34 8.12 8.36 -6.81
CA PRO A 34 9.44 8.50 -7.43
C PRO A 34 9.84 9.97 -7.67
N VAL A 35 8.90 10.90 -7.56
CA VAL A 35 9.13 12.32 -7.86
C VAL A 35 9.35 13.16 -6.62
N CYS A 36 8.54 12.99 -5.57
CA CYS A 36 8.67 13.79 -4.34
C CYS A 36 9.15 12.98 -3.12
N GLY A 37 9.37 11.66 -3.27
CA GLY A 37 9.80 10.78 -2.18
C GLY A 37 8.76 10.51 -1.09
N THR A 38 7.56 11.10 -1.17
CA THR A 38 6.51 10.85 -0.17
C THR A 38 6.00 9.41 -0.25
N THR A 39 5.76 8.83 0.92
CA THR A 39 5.11 7.52 1.04
C THR A 39 3.69 7.58 0.48
N LEU A 40 3.40 6.67 -0.43
CA LEU A 40 2.09 6.44 -1.01
C LEU A 40 1.48 5.24 -0.33
N PHE A 41 0.22 5.38 0.07
CA PHE A 41 -0.53 4.29 0.69
C PHE A 41 -1.80 4.06 -0.10
N ARG A 42 -2.05 2.80 -0.45
CA ARG A 42 -3.23 2.41 -1.20
C ARG A 42 -3.86 1.20 -0.54
N MET A 43 -5.04 1.39 0.05
CA MET A 43 -5.88 0.30 0.53
C MET A 43 -6.30 -0.58 -0.66
N GLY A 44 -6.23 -1.89 -0.52
CA GLY A 44 -6.68 -2.81 -1.57
C GLY A 44 -5.94 -4.14 -1.53
N SER A 45 -6.69 -5.21 -1.78
CA SER A 45 -6.11 -6.52 -2.02
C SER A 45 -5.53 -6.57 -3.42
N THR A 46 -4.24 -6.86 -3.52
CA THR A 46 -3.52 -7.00 -4.79
C THR A 46 -3.08 -8.45 -4.94
N PRO A 47 -2.74 -8.91 -6.16
CA PRO A 47 -2.14 -10.22 -6.34
C PRO A 47 -0.85 -10.42 -5.52
N ALA A 48 -0.16 -9.34 -5.13
CA ALA A 48 0.99 -9.42 -4.22
C ALA A 48 0.61 -9.84 -2.78
N HIS A 49 -0.67 -9.80 -2.42
CA HIS A 49 -1.19 -10.37 -1.17
C HIS A 49 -1.56 -11.86 -1.32
N ALA A 50 -1.61 -12.39 -2.54
CA ALA A 50 -1.91 -13.79 -2.77
C ALA A 50 -0.77 -14.65 -2.21
N GLY A 51 -1.01 -15.31 -1.09
CA GLY A 51 -0.01 -16.11 -0.37
C GLY A 51 0.65 -15.41 0.82
N MET A 52 0.33 -14.15 1.10
CA MET A 52 0.74 -13.53 2.36
C MET A 52 -0.33 -13.77 3.43
N THR A 53 0.10 -14.27 4.59
CA THR A 53 -0.80 -14.47 5.73
C THR A 53 -1.08 -13.11 6.39
N PRO A 54 -2.35 -12.64 6.43
CA PRO A 54 -2.68 -11.45 7.20
C PRO A 54 -2.32 -11.68 8.67
N PRO A 55 -1.79 -10.65 9.37
CA PRO A 55 -1.58 -10.75 10.81
C PRO A 55 -2.91 -11.10 11.47
N ALA A 56 -2.87 -12.06 12.39
CA ALA A 56 -4.05 -12.47 13.16
C ALA A 56 -4.68 -11.21 13.77
N LYS A 57 -5.97 -10.98 13.47
CA LYS A 57 -6.71 -9.84 14.02
C LYS A 57 -6.51 -9.82 15.53
N THR A 58 -5.84 -8.80 16.07
CA THR A 58 -5.84 -8.57 17.52
C THR A 58 -7.26 -8.12 17.88
N GLY A 59 -8.08 -9.06 18.31
CA GLY A 59 -9.47 -8.85 18.69
C GLY A 59 -9.97 -10.11 19.39
N GLY A 60 -9.53 -10.29 20.63
CA GLY A 60 -10.23 -11.10 21.64
C GLY A 60 -11.00 -10.16 22.54
#